data_AF-A0A830BNS0-F1
#
_entry.id   AF-A0A830BNS0-F1
#
_cell.length_a   1.000
_cell.length_b   1.000
_cell.length_c   1.000
_cell.angle_alpha   90.00
_cell.angle_beta   90.00
_cell.angle_gamma   90.00
#
_symmetry.space_group_name_H-M   'P 1'
#
loop_
_entity.id
_entity.type
_entity.pdbx_description
1 polymer ?
#
loop_
_entity_poly.entity_id
_entity_poly.type
_entity_poly.pdbx_seq_one_letter_code
_entity_poly.pdbx_strand_id
1 'polypeptide(L)'
;MSYSIAALVKQDSFNYLRENCPLLLNEMDNYVTETMKKSSTSLHVIDSSMLKSEEDDSESASVTIRRMETGSHDWPVKKYSVLRKEIGVSRFIMSDEFTSCGHRWKIRLYPYGTKDDDRMYGHASLFLAPWDEECSSVFVQVLAELYLLDQSGKGDHWVQDLVKVAFVKHGLMSGHDNYIKRRMLESLIYLKDDCLAIRCKIRVFTCQIQTLPLIRVPESNIGMDFGKLLESRESADVSFKVGDEIFWAHKWILVASSPLSWNLKDVNTLDNLARHCF
;
A
#
# COMPACT_ATOMS: atom_id res chain seq x y z
N MET A 1 -18.46 -54.86 11.29
CA MET A 1 -17.38 -54.74 10.28
C MET A 1 -17.04 -53.27 10.15
N SER A 2 -15.89 -52.84 10.69
CA SER A 2 -15.46 -51.44 10.64
C SER A 2 -14.92 -51.12 9.25
N TYR A 3 -15.65 -50.31 8.49
CA TYR A 3 -15.09 -49.72 7.27
C TYR A 3 -14.14 -48.59 7.68
N SER A 4 -12.89 -48.70 7.24
CA SER A 4 -11.80 -47.78 7.59
C SER A 4 -11.90 -46.51 6.75
N ILE A 5 -11.79 -45.34 7.41
CA ILE A 5 -11.66 -43.99 6.80
C ILE A 5 -10.56 -43.96 5.72
N ALA A 6 -9.57 -44.86 5.78
CA ALA A 6 -8.54 -44.99 4.76
C ALA A 6 -9.06 -45.40 3.36
N ALA A 7 -10.27 -45.96 3.26
CA ALA A 7 -10.89 -46.28 1.97
C ALA A 7 -11.53 -45.05 1.28
N LEU A 8 -11.95 -44.05 2.08
CA LEU A 8 -12.59 -42.82 1.58
C LEU A 8 -11.58 -41.88 0.89
N VAL A 9 -10.34 -41.86 1.38
CA VAL A 9 -9.24 -40.99 0.91
C VAL A 9 -8.76 -41.32 -0.51
N LYS A 10 -9.19 -42.46 -1.09
CA LYS A 10 -8.78 -42.91 -2.43
C LYS A 10 -9.78 -42.61 -3.55
N GLN A 11 -10.88 -41.91 -3.27
CA GLN A 11 -11.89 -41.58 -4.28
C GLN A 11 -11.65 -40.21 -4.93
N ASP A 12 -11.88 -40.11 -6.24
CA ASP A 12 -11.68 -38.88 -7.04
C ASP A 12 -12.48 -37.68 -6.51
N SER A 13 -13.61 -37.94 -5.86
CA SER A 13 -14.48 -36.95 -5.20
C SER A 13 -13.80 -36.22 -4.04
N PHE A 14 -12.90 -36.88 -3.31
CA PHE A 14 -12.19 -36.31 -2.15
C PHE A 14 -11.05 -35.38 -2.58
N ASN A 15 -10.41 -35.66 -3.72
CA ASN A 15 -9.37 -34.80 -4.29
C ASN A 15 -9.95 -33.46 -4.79
N TYR A 16 -11.17 -33.46 -5.33
CA TYR A 16 -11.83 -32.23 -5.78
C TYR A 16 -12.18 -31.27 -4.63
N LEU A 17 -12.65 -31.81 -3.49
CA LEU A 17 -12.90 -31.03 -2.26
C LEU A 17 -11.60 -30.44 -1.69
N ARG A 18 -10.49 -31.17 -1.79
CA ARG A 18 -9.16 -30.73 -1.35
C ARG A 18 -8.64 -29.53 -2.14
N GLU A 19 -8.94 -29.49 -3.44
CA GLU A 19 -8.49 -28.41 -4.33
C GLU A 19 -9.37 -27.16 -4.26
N ASN A 20 -10.68 -27.30 -3.98
CA ASN A 20 -11.63 -26.18 -4.08
C ASN A 20 -12.15 -25.64 -2.73
N CYS A 21 -12.15 -26.45 -1.66
CA CYS A 21 -12.69 -26.08 -0.35
C CYS A 21 -11.79 -26.53 0.83
N PRO A 22 -10.52 -26.10 0.91
CA PRO A 22 -9.56 -26.59 1.91
C PRO A 22 -9.96 -26.27 3.36
N LEU A 23 -10.70 -25.17 3.59
CA LEU A 23 -11.15 -24.77 4.93
C LEU A 23 -12.24 -25.69 5.48
N LEU A 24 -13.18 -26.13 4.62
CA LEU A 24 -14.26 -27.04 5.00
C LEU A 24 -13.71 -28.42 5.38
N LEU A 25 -12.68 -28.89 4.67
CA LEU A 25 -12.00 -30.15 4.98
C LEU A 25 -11.25 -30.09 6.31
N ASN A 26 -10.57 -28.98 6.61
CA ASN A 26 -9.92 -28.80 7.91
C ASN A 26 -10.92 -28.78 9.07
N GLU A 27 -12.08 -28.15 8.89
CA GLU A 27 -13.15 -28.15 9.90
C GLU A 27 -13.75 -29.54 10.10
N MET A 28 -13.94 -30.30 9.01
CA MET A 28 -14.43 -31.68 9.07
C MET A 28 -13.41 -32.63 9.71
N ASP A 29 -12.12 -32.52 9.38
CA ASP A 29 -11.04 -33.31 10.00
C ASP A 29 -10.93 -33.03 11.50
N ASN A 30 -11.07 -31.77 11.91
CA ASN A 30 -11.10 -31.39 13.33
C ASN A 30 -12.32 -32.00 14.04
N TYR A 31 -13.51 -31.94 13.44
CA TYR A 31 -14.73 -32.53 13.99
C TYR A 31 -14.63 -34.06 14.14
N VAL A 32 -14.09 -34.77 13.13
CA VAL A 32 -13.86 -36.22 13.17
C VAL A 32 -12.83 -36.57 14.25
N THR A 33 -11.77 -35.77 14.39
CA THR A 33 -10.72 -35.99 15.40
C THR A 33 -11.26 -35.78 16.81
N GLU A 34 -12.14 -34.80 17.02
CA GLU A 34 -12.78 -34.56 18.32
C GLU A 34 -13.83 -35.61 18.70
N THR A 35 -14.60 -36.09 17.73
CA THR A 35 -15.56 -37.19 17.95
C THR A 35 -14.87 -38.53 18.22
N MET A 36 -13.76 -38.82 17.54
CA MET A 36 -12.91 -40.01 17.80
C MET A 36 -12.24 -39.96 19.19
N LYS A 37 -11.84 -38.77 19.65
CA LYS A 37 -11.30 -38.56 21.02
C LYS A 37 -12.36 -38.80 22.09
N LYS A 38 -13.61 -38.37 21.86
CA LYS A 38 -14.74 -38.63 22.79
C LYS A 38 -15.14 -40.11 22.87
N SER A 39 -14.91 -40.90 21.83
CA SER A 39 -15.20 -42.35 21.85
C SER A 39 -14.11 -43.23 22.49
N SER A 40 -12.89 -42.70 22.72
CA SER A 40 -11.74 -43.49 23.20
C SER A 40 -11.38 -43.33 24.69
N THR A 41 -12.21 -42.68 25.51
CA THR A 41 -11.91 -42.54 26.94
C THR A 41 -12.31 -43.78 27.74
N SER A 42 -11.46 -44.81 27.69
CA SER A 42 -11.15 -45.65 28.84
C SER A 42 -9.73 -46.22 28.70
N LEU A 43 -8.75 -45.45 29.19
CA LEU A 43 -7.66 -45.91 30.06
C LEU A 43 -6.65 -44.75 30.22
N HIS A 44 -6.36 -44.45 31.48
CA HIS A 44 -5.35 -43.48 31.92
C HIS A 44 -3.97 -43.78 31.32
N VAL A 45 -3.34 -42.76 30.71
CA VAL A 45 -1.94 -42.40 30.97
C VAL A 45 -1.82 -40.88 30.86
N ILE A 46 -1.25 -40.29 31.90
CA ILE A 46 -0.84 -38.88 31.99
C ILE A 46 0.34 -38.69 31.04
N ASP A 47 0.28 -37.76 30.09
CA ASP A 47 1.50 -37.09 29.64
C ASP A 47 1.27 -35.68 29.09
N SER A 48 2.15 -34.79 29.55
CA SER A 48 2.53 -33.47 29.06
C SER A 48 1.42 -32.52 28.57
N SER A 49 0.74 -31.91 29.54
CA SER A 49 0.15 -30.59 29.33
C SER A 49 1.23 -29.52 29.27
N MET A 50 0.99 -28.53 28.42
CA MET A 50 1.41 -27.13 28.56
C MET A 50 2.85 -26.81 28.15
N LEU A 51 2.98 -26.39 26.90
CA LEU A 51 3.42 -25.04 26.51
C LEU A 51 3.39 -24.97 24.97
N LYS A 52 2.20 -24.83 24.38
CA LYS A 52 2.08 -24.16 23.09
C LYS A 52 1.82 -22.72 23.42
N SER A 53 2.88 -21.91 23.33
CA SER A 53 2.76 -20.47 23.28
C SER A 53 1.74 -20.10 22.21
N GLU A 54 0.65 -19.47 22.63
CA GLU A 54 -0.16 -18.66 21.73
C GLU A 54 0.75 -17.53 21.24
N GLU A 55 1.38 -17.74 20.08
CA GLU A 55 1.88 -16.62 19.29
C GLU A 55 0.65 -15.85 18.83
N ASP A 56 0.34 -14.77 19.55
CA ASP A 56 -0.61 -13.73 19.15
C ASP A 56 -0.04 -13.08 17.89
N ASP A 57 -0.34 -13.66 16.73
CA ASP A 57 -0.11 -13.05 15.42
C ASP A 57 -0.99 -11.81 15.36
N SER A 58 -0.47 -10.70 15.88
CA SER A 58 -1.12 -9.41 15.85
C SER A 58 -1.16 -8.93 14.40
N GLU A 59 -2.21 -9.30 13.67
CA GLU A 59 -2.47 -8.72 12.36
C GLU A 59 -2.64 -7.21 12.51
N SER A 60 -1.81 -6.45 11.80
CA SER A 60 -1.84 -5.00 11.80
C SER A 60 -2.25 -4.52 10.43
N ALA A 61 -3.40 -3.84 10.36
CA ALA A 61 -3.82 -3.14 9.15
C ALA A 61 -3.27 -1.72 9.17
N SER A 62 -2.59 -1.32 8.10
CA SER A 62 -2.10 0.04 7.93
C SER A 62 -2.52 0.63 6.59
N VAL A 63 -2.84 1.93 6.59
CA VAL A 63 -3.13 2.69 5.38
C VAL A 63 -2.04 3.74 5.21
N THR A 64 -1.48 3.82 4.01
CA THR A 64 -0.57 4.90 3.64
C THR A 64 -1.37 6.06 3.06
N ILE A 65 -1.41 7.17 3.78
CA ILE A 65 -2.01 8.42 3.29
C ILE A 65 -0.88 9.28 2.71
N ARG A 66 -0.97 9.57 1.41
CA ARG A 66 -0.09 10.55 0.76
C ARG A 66 -0.74 11.93 0.84
N ARG A 67 -0.09 12.86 1.52
CA ARG A 67 -0.45 14.29 1.51
C ARG A 67 0.55 15.08 0.67
N MET A 68 0.06 16.18 0.12
CA MET A 68 0.86 17.10 -0.66
C MET A 68 0.61 18.52 -0.17
N GLU A 69 1.67 19.19 0.25
CA GLU A 69 1.64 20.60 0.61
C GLU A 69 2.30 21.41 -0.48
N THR A 70 1.70 22.54 -0.85
CA THR A 70 2.22 23.44 -1.88
C THR A 70 2.49 24.80 -1.28
N GLY A 71 3.64 25.37 -1.60
CA GLY A 71 4.01 26.74 -1.24
C GLY A 71 4.79 27.41 -2.37
N SER A 72 4.97 28.71 -2.25
CA SER A 72 5.71 29.50 -3.24
C SER A 72 6.49 30.63 -2.57
N HIS A 73 7.62 30.98 -3.16
CA HIS A 73 8.46 32.08 -2.72
C HIS A 73 8.93 32.92 -3.91
N ASP A 74 8.77 34.24 -3.78
CA ASP A 74 9.23 35.21 -4.78
C ASP A 74 10.50 35.88 -4.26
N TRP A 75 11.58 35.71 -5.01
CA TRP A 75 12.89 36.26 -4.74
C TRP A 75 13.25 37.35 -5.76
N PRO A 76 13.17 38.64 -5.38
CA PRO A 76 13.68 39.74 -6.20
C PRO A 76 15.20 39.86 -6.04
N VAL A 77 15.94 39.62 -7.13
CA VAL A 77 17.39 39.82 -7.17
C VAL A 77 17.69 41.28 -7.54
N LYS A 78 17.83 42.14 -6.54
CA LYS A 78 18.09 43.58 -6.73
C LYS A 78 19.56 43.85 -7.03
N LYS A 79 19.84 44.91 -7.81
CA LYS A 79 21.20 45.34 -8.17
C LYS A 79 22.00 44.22 -8.85
N TYR A 80 21.33 43.45 -9.71
CA TYR A 80 21.89 42.23 -10.31
C TYR A 80 23.22 42.49 -11.01
N SER A 81 23.34 43.58 -11.77
CA SER A 81 24.55 43.91 -12.51
C SER A 81 25.77 44.15 -11.62
N VAL A 82 25.56 44.72 -10.42
CA VAL A 82 26.62 44.94 -9.43
C VAL A 82 27.02 43.62 -8.79
N LEU A 83 26.03 42.86 -8.27
CA LEU A 83 26.27 41.56 -7.65
C LEU A 83 27.01 40.62 -8.61
N ARG A 84 26.61 40.57 -9.88
CA ARG A 84 27.22 39.73 -10.92
C ARG A 84 28.70 40.07 -11.16
N LYS A 85 29.08 41.34 -11.06
CA LYS A 85 30.47 41.77 -11.27
C LYS A 85 31.35 41.44 -10.08
N GLU A 86 30.83 41.59 -8.88
CA GLU A 86 31.59 41.39 -7.63
C GLU A 86 31.83 39.92 -7.28
N ILE A 87 30.88 39.03 -7.58
CA ILE A 87 30.99 37.61 -7.24
C ILE A 87 32.01 36.84 -8.12
N GLY A 88 32.32 37.31 -9.33
CA GLY A 88 33.21 36.59 -10.26
C GLY A 88 32.61 35.31 -10.86
N VAL A 89 33.37 34.61 -11.71
CA VAL A 89 32.89 33.59 -12.69
C VAL A 89 32.48 32.24 -12.07
N SER A 90 32.78 32.02 -10.78
CA SER A 90 32.55 30.72 -10.11
C SER A 90 31.71 30.81 -8.83
N ARG A 91 31.09 31.96 -8.57
CA ARG A 91 30.29 32.20 -7.36
C ARG A 91 28.83 32.46 -7.73
N PHE A 92 27.98 32.45 -6.71
CA PHE A 92 26.54 32.60 -6.83
C PHE A 92 26.02 33.80 -6.05
N ILE A 93 24.86 34.27 -6.47
CA ILE A 93 23.98 35.15 -5.70
C ILE A 93 23.01 34.24 -4.95
N MET A 94 22.76 34.53 -3.67
CA MET A 94 21.91 33.71 -2.80
C MET A 94 20.71 34.51 -2.29
N SER A 95 19.57 33.86 -2.16
CA SER A 95 18.41 34.43 -1.47
C SER A 95 18.61 34.47 0.04
N ASP A 96 17.77 35.25 0.72
CA ASP A 96 17.52 35.04 2.13
C ASP A 96 16.90 33.66 2.35
N GLU A 97 16.98 33.17 3.60
CA GLU A 97 16.27 31.97 4.01
C GLU A 97 14.77 32.19 3.92
N PHE A 98 14.04 31.19 3.42
CA PHE A 98 12.59 31.17 3.48
C PHE A 98 12.06 29.80 3.89
N THR A 99 10.90 29.78 4.52
CA THR A 99 10.20 28.56 4.93
C THR A 99 9.03 28.29 4.01
N SER A 100 8.92 27.07 3.50
CA SER A 100 7.80 26.60 2.67
C SER A 100 7.56 25.11 2.90
N CYS A 101 6.29 24.73 3.06
CA CYS A 101 5.86 23.34 3.31
C CYS A 101 6.59 22.68 4.50
N GLY A 102 6.77 23.42 5.61
CA GLY A 102 7.44 22.92 6.81
C GLY A 102 8.97 22.80 6.74
N HIS A 103 9.59 23.22 5.63
CA HIS A 103 11.04 23.14 5.43
C HIS A 103 11.65 24.49 5.07
N ARG A 104 12.94 24.64 5.40
CA ARG A 104 13.74 25.84 5.14
C ARG A 104 14.55 25.68 3.87
N TRP A 105 14.62 26.76 3.09
CA TRP A 105 15.17 26.75 1.74
C TRP A 105 15.97 28.02 1.47
N LYS A 106 16.91 27.91 0.51
CA LYS A 106 17.54 29.06 -0.17
C LYS A 106 17.62 28.80 -1.66
N ILE A 107 17.58 29.86 -2.46
CA ILE A 107 17.80 29.81 -3.90
C ILE A 107 19.20 30.33 -4.20
N ARG A 108 19.90 29.68 -5.15
CA ARG A 108 21.23 30.08 -5.63
C ARG A 108 21.19 30.30 -7.13
N LEU A 109 21.49 31.52 -7.56
CA LEU A 109 21.66 31.90 -8.96
C LEU A 109 23.15 31.97 -9.28
N TYR A 110 23.59 31.24 -10.31
CA TYR A 110 24.96 31.27 -10.85
C TYR A 110 24.93 31.96 -12.22
N PRO A 111 25.20 33.28 -12.29
CA PRO A 111 25.06 34.02 -13.54
C PRO A 111 26.00 33.58 -14.67
N TYR A 112 27.12 32.96 -14.31
CA TYR A 112 28.13 32.46 -15.26
C TYR A 112 28.07 30.94 -15.44
N GLY A 113 27.09 30.27 -14.84
CA GLY A 113 27.01 28.82 -14.86
C GLY A 113 27.81 28.13 -13.75
N THR A 114 27.58 26.84 -13.56
CA THR A 114 28.32 26.01 -12.59
C THR A 114 29.43 25.19 -13.26
N LYS A 115 29.25 24.83 -14.54
CA LYS A 115 30.19 24.03 -15.33
C LYS A 115 30.93 24.89 -16.35
N ASP A 116 32.06 24.37 -16.85
CA ASP A 116 32.85 25.08 -17.86
C ASP A 116 32.10 25.22 -19.20
N ASP A 117 31.30 24.21 -19.57
CA ASP A 117 30.41 24.30 -20.73
C ASP A 117 29.41 25.46 -20.59
N ASP A 118 28.79 25.59 -19.42
CA ASP A 118 27.84 26.66 -19.15
C ASP A 118 28.52 28.03 -19.33
N ARG A 119 29.77 28.17 -18.87
CA ARG A 119 30.58 29.40 -19.05
C ARG A 119 30.86 29.66 -20.52
N MET A 120 31.28 28.62 -21.25
CA MET A 120 31.61 28.69 -22.68
C MET A 120 30.40 29.10 -23.52
N TYR A 121 29.24 28.50 -23.26
CA TYR A 121 28.01 28.77 -24.02
C TYR A 121 27.17 29.93 -23.43
N GLY A 122 27.63 30.53 -22.33
CA GLY A 122 27.00 31.67 -21.70
C GLY A 122 25.65 31.37 -21.08
N HIS A 123 25.53 30.25 -20.36
CA HIS A 123 24.35 29.86 -19.59
C HIS A 123 24.47 30.29 -18.13
N ALA A 124 23.32 30.61 -17.54
CA ALA A 124 23.17 30.79 -16.10
C ALA A 124 22.49 29.55 -15.51
N SER A 125 22.87 29.21 -14.28
CA SER A 125 22.31 28.08 -13.53
C SER A 125 21.47 28.56 -12.36
N LEU A 126 20.47 27.79 -11.98
CA LEU A 126 19.58 28.11 -10.86
C LEU A 126 19.29 26.86 -10.04
N PHE A 127 19.45 26.97 -8.72
CA PHE A 127 19.30 25.86 -7.79
C PHE A 127 18.48 26.24 -6.57
N LEU A 128 17.66 25.29 -6.12
CA LEU A 128 17.05 25.25 -4.80
C LEU A 128 17.95 24.42 -3.88
N ALA A 129 18.27 24.95 -2.72
CA ALA A 129 19.06 24.27 -1.70
C ALA A 129 18.24 24.15 -0.41
N PRO A 130 18.16 22.95 0.20
CA PRO A 130 17.70 22.84 1.57
C PRO A 130 18.64 23.63 2.48
N TRP A 131 18.08 24.31 3.48
CA TRP A 131 18.84 25.05 4.46
C TRP A 131 18.59 24.45 5.85
N ASP A 132 19.62 23.87 6.44
CA ASP A 132 19.55 23.41 7.82
C ASP A 132 20.92 23.56 8.49
N GLU A 133 21.00 24.43 9.49
CA GLU A 133 22.23 24.65 10.26
C GLU A 133 22.60 23.43 11.11
N GLU A 134 21.62 22.65 11.53
CA GLU A 134 21.80 21.45 12.37
C GLU A 134 22.14 20.19 11.56
N CYS A 135 22.21 20.29 10.22
CA CYS A 135 22.49 19.17 9.31
C CYS A 135 21.57 17.94 9.51
N SER A 136 20.34 18.13 10.00
CA SER A 136 19.37 17.05 10.14
C SER A 136 18.93 16.58 8.75
N SER A 137 19.19 15.30 8.45
CA SER A 137 18.85 14.72 7.16
C SER A 137 17.41 14.21 7.18
N VAL A 138 16.49 14.93 6.54
CA VAL A 138 15.09 14.51 6.42
C VAL A 138 14.80 13.97 5.02
N PHE A 139 14.13 12.82 4.95
CA PHE A 139 13.73 12.19 3.69
C PHE A 139 12.34 12.70 3.31
N VAL A 140 12.28 13.70 2.43
CA VAL A 140 11.01 14.16 1.84
C VAL A 140 11.09 14.16 0.33
N GLN A 141 9.99 13.78 -0.31
CA GLN A 141 9.86 13.90 -1.76
C GLN A 141 9.41 15.33 -2.08
N VAL A 142 10.17 16.00 -2.94
CA VAL A 142 9.93 17.40 -3.30
C VAL A 142 9.83 17.53 -4.82
N LEU A 143 8.84 18.27 -5.27
CA LEU A 143 8.75 18.78 -6.63
C LEU A 143 8.90 20.29 -6.55
N ALA A 144 9.84 20.84 -7.32
CA ALA A 144 10.04 22.28 -7.37
C ALA A 144 9.93 22.78 -8.81
N GLU A 145 9.31 23.92 -8.98
CA GLU A 145 9.22 24.64 -10.26
C GLU A 145 9.96 25.96 -10.06
N LEU A 146 10.96 26.22 -10.90
CA LEU A 146 11.76 27.44 -10.86
C LEU A 146 11.38 28.32 -12.03
N TYR A 147 10.86 29.50 -11.70
CA TYR A 147 10.39 30.51 -12.65
C TYR A 147 11.31 31.71 -12.67
N LEU A 148 11.61 32.20 -13.86
CA LEU A 148 12.09 33.55 -14.11
C LEU A 148 10.91 34.34 -14.68
N LEU A 149 10.44 35.30 -13.89
CA LEU A 149 9.20 36.02 -14.17
C LEU A 149 9.42 37.08 -15.25
N ASP A 150 8.49 37.12 -16.20
CA ASP A 150 8.38 38.18 -17.20
C ASP A 150 7.96 39.49 -16.54
N GLN A 151 8.73 40.54 -16.80
CA GLN A 151 8.54 41.90 -16.29
C GLN A 151 8.09 42.89 -17.38
N SER A 152 7.88 42.41 -18.62
CA SER A 152 7.32 43.18 -19.74
C SER A 152 5.79 43.29 -19.70
N GLY A 153 5.13 42.45 -18.90
CA GLY A 153 3.67 42.42 -18.73
C GLY A 153 2.94 41.49 -19.71
N LYS A 154 3.64 40.67 -20.50
CA LYS A 154 3.03 39.69 -21.40
C LYS A 154 2.65 38.39 -20.70
N GLY A 155 3.29 38.09 -19.57
CA GLY A 155 3.07 36.86 -18.82
C GLY A 155 3.89 35.67 -19.32
N ASP A 156 4.86 35.89 -20.22
CA ASP A 156 5.70 34.85 -20.80
C ASP A 156 6.84 34.44 -19.85
N HIS A 157 6.49 33.83 -18.73
CA HIS A 157 7.45 33.38 -17.72
C HIS A 157 8.30 32.22 -18.25
N TRP A 158 9.60 32.28 -18.03
CA TRP A 158 10.47 31.13 -18.28
C TRP A 158 10.38 30.18 -17.09
N VAL A 159 10.03 28.92 -17.33
CA VAL A 159 9.90 27.89 -16.30
C VAL A 159 10.71 26.65 -16.69
N GLN A 160 11.37 26.04 -15.71
CA GLN A 160 11.82 24.66 -15.82
C GLN A 160 11.39 23.89 -14.58
N ASP A 161 10.84 22.71 -14.82
CA ASP A 161 10.42 21.79 -13.78
C ASP A 161 11.62 21.01 -13.25
N LEU A 162 11.76 21.00 -11.93
CA LEU A 162 12.73 20.21 -11.21
C LEU A 162 11.99 19.07 -10.50
N VAL A 163 11.92 17.92 -11.15
CA VAL A 163 11.44 16.68 -10.53
C VAL A 163 12.63 15.97 -9.88
N LYS A 164 12.82 16.14 -8.57
CA LYS A 164 13.81 15.35 -7.83
C LYS A 164 13.26 14.86 -6.49
N VAL A 165 13.10 13.54 -6.38
CA VAL A 165 13.09 12.82 -5.10
C VAL A 165 14.48 12.99 -4.49
N ALA A 166 14.66 13.88 -3.52
CA ALA A 166 15.98 14.09 -2.93
C ALA A 166 15.88 14.44 -1.44
N PHE A 167 16.55 13.61 -0.67
CA PHE A 167 17.03 13.84 0.69
C PHE A 167 17.30 15.32 0.95
N VAL A 168 16.69 15.88 1.99
CA VAL A 168 17.11 17.16 2.58
C VAL A 168 18.41 16.84 3.34
N LYS A 169 19.48 16.56 2.62
CA LYS A 169 20.83 16.43 3.19
C LYS A 169 21.53 17.75 2.98
N HIS A 170 22.07 18.32 4.06
CA HIS A 170 22.85 19.54 4.00
C HIS A 170 23.93 19.46 2.90
N GLY A 171 23.94 20.45 2.00
CA GLY A 171 24.87 20.53 0.87
C GLY A 171 24.37 19.94 -0.46
N LEU A 172 23.27 19.19 -0.49
CA LEU A 172 22.72 18.64 -1.74
C LEU A 172 21.74 19.64 -2.37
N MET A 173 22.21 20.41 -3.36
CA MET A 173 21.35 21.33 -4.12
C MET A 173 20.72 20.65 -5.33
N SER A 174 19.49 21.05 -5.68
CA SER A 174 18.76 20.54 -6.83
C SER A 174 18.33 21.71 -7.73
N GLY A 175 18.54 21.58 -9.04
CA GLY A 175 18.37 22.67 -10.00
C GLY A 175 18.91 22.33 -11.36
N HIS A 176 19.19 23.37 -12.16
CA HIS A 176 19.59 23.24 -13.55
C HIS A 176 20.90 23.98 -13.82
N ASP A 177 21.95 23.25 -14.23
CA ASP A 177 23.24 23.82 -14.64
C ASP A 177 23.09 24.75 -15.87
N ASN A 178 22.16 24.45 -16.78
CA ASN A 178 21.90 25.23 -17.99
C ASN A 178 20.50 25.85 -18.02
N TYR A 179 20.07 26.44 -16.91
CA TYR A 179 18.69 26.94 -16.73
C TYR A 179 18.24 27.88 -17.84
N ILE A 180 19.07 28.87 -18.21
CA ILE A 180 18.75 29.83 -19.27
C ILE A 180 20.03 30.41 -19.87
N LYS A 181 20.01 30.82 -21.15
CA LYS A 181 21.11 31.63 -21.72
C LYS A 181 21.19 32.97 -21.01
N ARG A 182 22.37 33.39 -20.57
CA ARG A 182 22.60 34.67 -19.88
C ARG A 182 22.10 35.86 -20.68
N ARG A 183 22.30 35.89 -22.01
CA ARG A 183 21.77 36.96 -22.88
C ARG A 183 20.24 37.09 -22.81
N MET A 184 19.54 35.99 -22.54
CA MET A 184 18.08 35.97 -22.39
C MET A 184 17.71 36.41 -20.98
N LEU A 185 18.37 35.87 -19.96
CA LEU A 185 18.23 36.30 -18.56
C LEU A 185 18.36 37.83 -18.41
N GLU A 186 19.30 38.42 -19.15
CA GLU A 186 19.64 39.84 -19.12
C GLU A 186 18.87 40.68 -20.16
N SER A 187 17.87 40.10 -20.81
CA SER A 187 16.99 40.84 -21.71
C SER A 187 16.03 41.75 -20.93
N LEU A 188 15.50 42.78 -21.60
CA LEU A 188 14.50 43.69 -21.02
C LEU A 188 13.18 43.01 -20.63
N ILE A 189 12.98 41.75 -21.04
CA ILE A 189 11.83 40.93 -20.65
C ILE A 189 11.97 40.49 -19.19
N TYR A 190 13.16 40.06 -18.79
CA TYR A 190 13.40 39.44 -17.48
C TYR A 190 14.23 40.28 -16.52
N LEU A 191 15.06 41.19 -17.02
CA LEU A 191 15.86 42.13 -16.23
C LEU A 191 15.32 43.55 -16.44
N LYS A 192 14.67 44.08 -15.40
CA LYS A 192 14.08 45.42 -15.41
C LYS A 192 14.54 46.20 -14.18
N ASP A 193 14.94 47.45 -14.38
CA ASP A 193 15.45 48.32 -13.31
C ASP A 193 16.58 47.65 -12.48
N ASP A 194 17.47 46.92 -13.15
CA ASP A 194 18.56 46.11 -12.58
C ASP A 194 18.08 45.05 -11.56
N CYS A 195 16.84 44.58 -11.70
CA CYS A 195 16.22 43.58 -10.85
C CYS A 195 15.73 42.38 -11.68
N LEU A 196 16.07 41.17 -11.24
CA LEU A 196 15.43 39.93 -11.71
C LEU A 196 14.33 39.55 -10.72
N ALA A 197 13.26 38.92 -11.21
CA ALA A 197 12.22 38.35 -10.38
C ALA A 197 12.18 36.83 -10.57
N ILE A 198 12.56 36.08 -9.54
CA ILE A 198 12.60 34.62 -9.56
C ILE A 198 11.50 34.11 -8.62
N ARG A 199 10.69 33.15 -9.08
CA ARG A 199 9.70 32.48 -8.23
C ARG A 199 10.05 31.00 -8.12
N CYS A 200 10.01 30.47 -6.91
CA CYS A 200 10.09 29.04 -6.67
C CYS A 200 8.74 28.57 -6.15
N LYS A 201 8.17 27.54 -6.78
CA LYS A 201 6.98 26.84 -6.29
C LYS A 201 7.38 25.45 -5.85
N ILE A 202 7.08 25.11 -4.60
CA ILE A 202 7.55 23.90 -3.92
C ILE A 202 6.34 23.07 -3.55
N ARG A 203 6.41 21.78 -3.86
CA ARG A 203 5.41 20.78 -3.50
C ARG A 203 6.10 19.67 -2.72
N VAL A 204 5.72 19.47 -1.46
CA VAL A 204 6.29 18.45 -0.59
C VAL A 204 5.26 17.35 -0.40
N PHE A 205 5.69 16.10 -0.63
CA PHE A 205 4.87 14.92 -0.45
C PHE A 205 5.25 14.22 0.85
N THR A 206 4.27 14.03 1.73
CA THR A 206 4.42 13.30 2.99
C THR A 206 3.58 12.03 2.97
N CYS A 207 4.18 10.91 3.37
CA CYS A 207 3.47 9.67 3.61
C CYS A 207 3.26 9.53 5.11
N GLN A 208 2.01 9.47 5.56
CA GLN A 208 1.71 9.06 6.92
C GLN A 208 1.10 7.66 6.90
N ILE A 209 1.71 6.76 7.67
CA ILE A 209 1.15 5.45 7.93
C ILE A 209 0.18 5.62 9.11
N GLN A 210 -1.10 5.37 8.87
CA GLN A 210 -2.08 5.29 9.95
C GLN A 210 -2.37 3.82 10.21
N THR A 211 -2.16 3.39 11.45
CA THR A 211 -2.62 2.10 11.94
C THR A 211 -4.11 2.20 12.18
N LEU A 212 -4.87 1.29 11.58
CA LEU A 212 -6.30 1.17 11.85
C LEU A 212 -6.49 0.22 13.05
N PRO A 213 -7.50 0.47 13.91
CA PRO A 213 -7.88 -0.53 14.90
C PRO A 213 -8.30 -1.80 14.15
N LEU A 214 -7.62 -2.90 14.43
CA LEU A 214 -7.97 -4.21 13.88
C LEU A 214 -9.38 -4.56 14.38
N ILE A 215 -10.33 -4.67 13.47
CA ILE A 215 -11.61 -5.29 13.79
C ILE A 215 -11.31 -6.78 13.91
N ARG A 216 -11.26 -7.29 15.14
CA ARG A 216 -11.18 -8.74 15.38
C ARG A 216 -12.46 -9.36 14.84
N VAL A 217 -12.38 -9.98 13.67
CA VAL A 217 -13.45 -10.82 13.14
C VAL A 217 -13.44 -12.10 13.98
N PRO A 218 -14.52 -12.41 14.72
CA PRO A 218 -14.57 -13.66 15.46
C PRO A 218 -14.46 -14.83 14.49
N GLU A 219 -13.83 -15.92 14.94
CA GLU A 219 -13.78 -17.14 14.16
C GLU A 219 -15.19 -17.56 13.75
N SER A 220 -15.34 -18.00 12.50
CA SER A 220 -16.61 -18.46 11.98
C SER A 220 -17.05 -19.70 12.76
N ASN A 221 -18.22 -19.65 13.38
CA ASN A 221 -18.84 -20.78 14.06
C ASN A 221 -19.89 -21.48 13.18
N ILE A 222 -19.89 -21.20 11.87
CA ILE A 222 -20.94 -21.63 10.94
C ILE A 222 -21.09 -23.16 10.88
N GLY A 223 -19.98 -23.92 10.98
CA GLY A 223 -20.00 -25.38 11.01
C GLY A 223 -20.74 -25.93 12.24
N MET A 224 -20.56 -25.32 13.41
CA MET A 224 -21.27 -25.70 14.64
C MET A 224 -22.77 -25.40 14.54
N ASP A 225 -23.13 -24.26 13.94
CA ASP A 225 -24.53 -23.85 13.79
C ASP A 225 -25.27 -24.76 12.79
N PHE A 226 -24.62 -25.18 11.69
CA PHE A 226 -25.15 -26.21 10.80
C PHE A 226 -25.25 -27.58 11.48
N GLY A 227 -24.29 -27.96 12.32
CA GLY A 227 -24.35 -29.20 13.10
C GLY A 227 -25.58 -29.24 14.01
N LYS A 228 -25.83 -28.17 14.78
CA LYS A 228 -27.01 -28.05 15.64
C LYS A 228 -28.32 -28.10 14.84
N LEU A 229 -28.34 -27.51 13.63
CA LEU A 229 -29.51 -27.54 12.77
C LEU A 229 -29.82 -28.97 12.30
N LEU A 230 -28.80 -29.76 11.94
CA LEU A 230 -28.97 -31.17 11.58
C LEU A 230 -29.44 -32.03 12.77
N GLU A 231 -28.89 -31.79 13.96
CA GLU A 231 -29.25 -32.52 15.19
C GLU A 231 -30.69 -32.20 15.67
N SER A 232 -31.08 -30.93 15.64
CA SER A 232 -32.40 -30.48 16.10
C SER A 232 -33.54 -30.94 15.19
N ARG A 233 -33.24 -31.23 13.92
CA ARG A 233 -34.22 -31.59 12.86
C ARG A 233 -35.26 -30.51 12.60
N GLU A 234 -35.04 -29.30 13.12
CA GLU A 234 -35.95 -28.19 12.94
C GLU A 234 -36.01 -27.81 11.46
N SER A 235 -37.22 -27.78 10.89
CA SER A 235 -37.45 -27.49 9.47
C SER A 235 -36.76 -28.45 8.47
N ALA A 236 -36.45 -29.69 8.88
CA ALA A 236 -35.97 -30.71 7.95
C ALA A 236 -37.05 -31.03 6.90
N ASP A 237 -36.66 -31.09 5.63
CA ASP A 237 -37.55 -31.20 4.46
C ASP A 237 -37.23 -32.43 3.58
N VAL A 238 -36.26 -33.24 4.00
CA VAL A 238 -35.90 -34.53 3.40
C VAL A 238 -35.41 -35.50 4.47
N SER A 239 -35.57 -36.80 4.21
CA SER A 239 -35.01 -37.86 5.04
C SER A 239 -34.42 -38.98 4.19
N PHE A 240 -33.36 -39.62 4.67
CA PHE A 240 -32.72 -40.78 4.05
C PHE A 240 -32.83 -41.97 4.99
N LYS A 241 -33.07 -43.15 4.41
CA LYS A 241 -32.98 -44.40 5.15
C LYS A 241 -31.61 -45.03 4.88
N VAL A 242 -30.83 -45.28 5.93
CA VAL A 242 -29.51 -45.92 5.85
C VAL A 242 -29.54 -47.14 6.76
N GLY A 243 -29.58 -48.32 6.15
CA GLY A 243 -29.88 -49.56 6.87
C GLY A 243 -31.29 -49.48 7.47
N ASP A 244 -31.40 -49.64 8.79
CA ASP A 244 -32.67 -49.55 9.54
C ASP A 244 -32.92 -48.18 10.18
N GLU A 245 -32.01 -47.22 9.99
CA GLU A 245 -32.11 -45.88 10.59
C GLU A 245 -32.57 -44.83 9.58
N ILE A 246 -33.30 -43.82 10.07
CA ILE A 246 -33.80 -42.69 9.27
C ILE A 246 -33.09 -41.41 9.72
N PHE A 247 -32.42 -40.74 8.78
CA PHE A 247 -31.71 -39.49 8.97
C PHE A 247 -32.47 -38.35 8.32
N TRP A 248 -32.83 -37.34 9.11
CA TRP A 248 -33.49 -36.12 8.63
C TRP A 248 -32.42 -35.09 8.23
N ALA A 249 -32.67 -34.35 7.17
CA ALA A 249 -31.75 -33.35 6.63
C ALA A 249 -32.50 -32.22 5.91
N HIS A 250 -31.74 -31.26 5.38
CA HIS A 250 -32.27 -30.08 4.69
C HIS A 250 -31.76 -30.02 3.25
N LYS A 251 -32.67 -29.97 2.27
CA LYS A 251 -32.36 -30.00 0.83
C LYS A 251 -31.36 -28.94 0.41
N TRP A 252 -31.50 -27.72 0.93
CA TRP A 252 -30.64 -26.60 0.59
C TRP A 252 -29.18 -26.81 1.03
N ILE A 253 -28.95 -27.44 2.19
CA ILE A 253 -27.61 -27.81 2.67
C ILE A 253 -27.00 -28.88 1.75
N LEU A 254 -27.79 -29.89 1.37
CA LEU A 254 -27.32 -30.97 0.51
C LEU A 254 -27.00 -30.53 -0.92
N VAL A 255 -27.80 -29.60 -1.45
CA VAL A 255 -27.57 -28.98 -2.76
C VAL A 255 -26.31 -28.11 -2.73
N ALA A 256 -26.06 -27.39 -1.64
CA ALA A 256 -24.85 -26.57 -1.49
C ALA A 256 -23.59 -27.42 -1.32
N SER A 257 -23.70 -28.59 -0.67
CA SER A 257 -22.57 -29.46 -0.33
C SER A 257 -22.23 -30.54 -1.37
N SER A 258 -23.00 -30.69 -2.45
CA SER A 258 -22.75 -31.71 -3.48
C SER A 258 -23.18 -31.27 -4.89
N PRO A 259 -22.37 -31.48 -5.95
CA PRO A 259 -22.72 -31.13 -7.33
C PRO A 259 -23.70 -32.12 -7.99
N LEU A 260 -24.08 -33.21 -7.32
CA LEU A 260 -24.97 -34.20 -7.92
C LEU A 260 -26.38 -33.62 -8.01
N SER A 261 -26.95 -33.60 -9.22
CA SER A 261 -28.31 -33.12 -9.48
C SER A 261 -29.32 -33.93 -8.66
N TRP A 262 -29.77 -33.38 -7.53
CA TRP A 262 -30.85 -33.93 -6.72
C TRP A 262 -32.18 -33.78 -7.48
N ASN A 263 -32.42 -34.65 -8.47
CA ASN A 263 -33.69 -34.70 -9.16
C ASN A 263 -34.71 -35.40 -8.24
N LEU A 264 -35.28 -34.62 -7.32
CA LEU A 264 -36.21 -35.04 -6.24
C LEU A 264 -37.58 -35.58 -6.73
N LYS A 265 -37.65 -36.10 -7.96
CA LYS A 265 -38.90 -36.60 -8.57
C LYS A 265 -39.10 -38.11 -8.48
N ASP A 266 -38.07 -38.89 -8.20
CA ASP A 266 -38.18 -40.35 -8.20
C ASP A 266 -38.04 -40.93 -6.78
N VAL A 267 -39.19 -41.11 -6.12
CA VAL A 267 -39.34 -41.64 -4.75
C VAL A 267 -39.06 -43.16 -4.66
N ASN A 268 -38.77 -43.85 -5.77
CA ASN A 268 -38.79 -45.33 -5.82
C ASN A 268 -37.45 -46.05 -6.03
N THR A 269 -36.30 -45.41 -5.87
CA THR A 269 -34.99 -46.09 -5.96
C THR A 269 -34.08 -45.73 -4.80
N LEU A 270 -34.52 -46.04 -3.59
CA LEU A 270 -33.73 -45.91 -2.35
C LEU A 270 -32.95 -47.19 -1.96
N ASP A 271 -32.77 -48.15 -2.86
CA ASP A 271 -32.00 -49.38 -2.58
C ASP A 271 -30.50 -49.31 -2.96
N ASN A 272 -30.04 -48.22 -3.60
CA ASN A 272 -28.63 -48.11 -4.03
C ASN A 272 -27.84 -46.96 -3.39
N LEU A 273 -28.43 -46.18 -2.48
CA LEU A 273 -27.77 -44.99 -1.93
C LEU A 273 -26.86 -45.25 -0.73
N ALA A 274 -26.82 -46.48 -0.21
CA ALA A 274 -25.90 -46.85 0.87
C ALA A 274 -24.45 -47.10 0.43
N ARG A 275 -24.13 -47.06 -0.88
CA ARG A 275 -22.77 -47.38 -1.39
C ARG A 275 -21.92 -46.18 -1.75
N HIS A 276 -22.47 -44.96 -1.76
CA HIS A 276 -21.77 -43.79 -2.32
C HIS A 276 -21.72 -42.57 -1.41
N CYS A 277 -22.18 -42.67 -0.15
CA CYS A 277 -22.15 -41.53 0.77
C CYS A 277 -21.56 -41.82 2.16
N PHE A 278 -21.13 -43.04 2.46
CA PHE A 278 -20.38 -43.36 3.68
C PHE A 278 -19.29 -44.39 3.40
#